data_AF-A0A938QGQ0-F1
#
_entry.id   AF-A0A938QGQ0-F1
#
_cell.length_a   1.000
_cell.length_b   1.000
_cell.length_c   1.000
_cell.angle_alpha   90.00
_cell.angle_beta   90.00
_cell.angle_gamma   90.00
#
_symmetry.space_group_name_H-M   'P 1'
#
loop_
_entity.id
_entity.type
_entity.pdbx_description
1 polymer ?
#
loop_
_entity_poly.entity_id
_entity_poly.type
_entity_poly.pdbx_seq_one_letter_code
_entity_poly.pdbx_strand_id
1 'polypeptide(L)' 'MNHHVNAIAGRLSLRPPQRRSLGILDRVTEIVPRKKGADVAAALATIRSEFATVTDFEREFPSLCFALAC' A
#
# COMPACT_ATOMS: atom_id res chain seq x y z
N MET A 1 3.77 10.06 -12.11
CA MET A 1 2.51 9.31 -12.03
C MET A 1 2.77 7.90 -12.52
N ASN A 2 2.68 6.91 -11.64
CA ASN A 2 3.18 5.56 -11.90
C ASN A 2 2.33 4.85 -12.97
N HIS A 3 2.98 4.38 -14.04
CA HIS A 3 2.33 3.70 -15.16
C HIS A 3 1.58 2.43 -14.73
N HIS A 4 2.09 1.72 -13.72
CA HIS A 4 1.43 0.56 -13.15
C HIS A 4 0.12 0.92 -12.45
N VAL A 5 0.10 2.00 -11.67
CA VAL A 5 -1.12 2.48 -10.99
C VAL A 5 -2.21 2.81 -12.00
N ASN A 6 -1.87 3.49 -13.09
CA ASN A 6 -2.83 3.84 -14.14
C ASN A 6 -3.37 2.59 -14.87
N ALA A 7 -2.49 1.64 -15.21
CA ALA A 7 -2.89 0.41 -15.88
C ALA A 7 -3.82 -0.44 -15.01
N ILE A 8 -3.47 -0.63 -13.74
CA ILE A 8 -4.28 -1.41 -12.78
C ILE A 8 -5.60 -0.70 -12.52
N ALA A 9 -5.58 0.61 -12.25
CA ALA A 9 -6.80 1.36 -12.01
C ALA A 9 -7.74 1.40 -13.21
N GLY A 10 -7.21 1.49 -14.43
CA GLY A 10 -8.01 1.41 -15.65
C GLY A 10 -8.63 0.02 -15.85
N ARG A 11 -7.82 -1.04 -15.70
CA ARG A 11 -8.27 -2.42 -15.94
C ARG A 11 -9.27 -2.93 -14.90
N LEU A 12 -9.16 -2.47 -13.66
CA LEU A 12 -10.09 -2.78 -12.58
C LEU A 12 -11.19 -1.72 -12.40
N SER A 13 -11.24 -0.70 -13.26
CA SER A 13 -12.18 0.43 -13.16
C SER A 13 -12.22 1.09 -11.78
N LEU A 14 -11.07 1.18 -11.11
CA LEU A 14 -10.96 1.70 -9.76
C LEU A 14 -11.33 3.17 -9.70
N ARG A 15 -12.26 3.49 -8.80
CA ARG A 15 -12.67 4.86 -8.48
C ARG A 15 -12.15 5.24 -7.09
N PRO A 16 -12.16 6.52 -6.70
CA PRO A 16 -11.98 6.85 -5.28
C PRO A 16 -13.04 6.14 -4.42
N PRO A 17 -12.69 5.56 -3.25
CA PRO A 17 -11.38 5.63 -2.57
C PRO A 17 -10.33 4.64 -3.08
N GLN A 18 -10.71 3.56 -3.77
CA GLN A 18 -9.80 2.48 -4.22
C GLN A 18 -8.59 2.97 -5.01
N ARG A 19 -8.78 3.95 -5.90
CA ARG A 19 -7.68 4.54 -6.67
C ARG A 19 -6.64 5.23 -5.79
N ARG A 20 -7.07 5.85 -4.67
CA ARG A 20 -6.14 6.44 -3.69
C ARG A 20 -5.40 5.34 -2.94
N SER A 21 -6.10 4.29 -2.55
CA SER A 21 -5.49 3.11 -1.92
C SER A 21 -4.39 2.52 -2.80
N LEU A 22 -4.61 2.37 -4.11
CA LEU A 22 -3.59 1.91 -5.04
C LEU A 22 -2.35 2.84 -5.10
N GLY A 23 -2.57 4.15 -5.02
CA GLY A 23 -1.46 5.12 -4.99
C GLY A 23 -0.62 5.03 -3.71
N ILE A 24 -1.27 4.77 -2.56
CA ILE A 24 -0.56 4.54 -1.30
C ILE A 24 0.22 3.21 -1.38
N LEU A 25 -0.34 2.16 -1.99
CA LEU A 25 0.39 0.90 -2.21
C LEU A 25 1.66 1.11 -3.01
N ASP A 26 1.54 1.82 -4.13
CA ASP A 26 2.68 2.16 -4.98
C ASP A 26 3.77 2.89 -4.18
N ARG A 27 3.37 3.91 -3.40
CA ARG A 27 4.30 4.65 -2.54
C ARG A 27 4.97 3.77 -1.49
N VAL A 28 4.21 2.89 -0.83
CA VAL A 28 4.74 1.94 0.15
C VAL A 28 5.78 1.03 -0.49
N THR A 29 5.58 0.60 -1.74
CA THR A 29 6.57 -0.24 -2.45
C THR A 29 7.86 0.48 -2.82
N GLU A 30 7.85 1.81 -2.89
CA GLU A 30 9.05 2.62 -3.11
C GLU A 30 9.87 2.80 -1.82
N ILE A 31 9.20 2.99 -0.69
CA ILE A 31 9.85 3.36 0.59
C ILE A 31 10.21 2.15 1.45
N VAL A 32 9.58 0.99 1.24
CA VAL A 32 9.84 -0.23 2.00
C VAL A 32 10.73 -1.20 1.19
N PRO A 33 11.87 -1.65 1.75
CA PRO A 33 12.75 -2.57 1.06
C PRO A 33 12.10 -3.95 0.85
N ARG A 34 11.98 -4.38 -0.42
CA ARG A 34 11.40 -5.66 -0.83
C ARG A 34 12.39 -6.83 -0.68
N LYS A 35 12.80 -7.13 0.55
CA LYS A 35 13.74 -8.23 0.85
C LYS A 35 13.11 -9.27 1.78
N LYS A 36 13.42 -10.55 1.54
CA LYS A 36 13.00 -11.64 2.43
C LYS A 36 13.66 -11.41 3.80
N GLY A 37 12.87 -11.44 4.87
CA GLY A 37 13.35 -11.12 6.22
C GLY A 37 13.53 -9.63 6.48
N ALA A 38 12.87 -8.74 5.73
CA ALA A 38 12.82 -7.32 6.05
C ALA A 38 12.24 -7.10 7.46
N ASP A 39 12.82 -6.14 8.18
CA ASP A 39 12.32 -5.72 9.48
C ASP A 39 10.97 -5.02 9.31
N VAL A 40 9.90 -5.73 9.70
CA VAL A 40 8.52 -5.27 9.60
C VAL A 40 8.27 -4.06 10.51
N ALA A 41 8.95 -3.98 11.67
CA ALA A 41 8.80 -2.86 12.59
C ALA A 41 9.45 -1.59 12.01
N ALA A 42 10.64 -1.74 11.41
CA ALA A 42 11.29 -0.63 10.69
C ALA A 42 10.46 -0.18 9.48
N ALA A 43 9.89 -1.13 8.73
CA ALA A 43 8.99 -0.82 7.61
C ALA A 43 7.72 -0.07 8.09
N LEU A 44 7.11 -0.50 9.20
CA LEU A 44 5.95 0.18 9.78
C LEU A 44 6.29 1.60 10.24
N ALA A 45 7.46 1.82 10.84
CA ALA A 45 7.93 3.15 11.23
C ALA A 45 8.08 4.07 10.00
N THR A 46 8.66 3.57 8.91
CA THR A 46 8.79 4.31 7.64
C THR A 46 7.44 4.60 7.01
N ILE A 47 6.48 3.67 7.05
CA ILE A 47 5.13 3.94 6.52
C ILE A 47 4.40 4.96 7.38
N ARG A 48 4.49 4.86 8.71
CA ARG A 48 3.84 5.80 9.65
C ARG A 48 4.34 7.22 9.53
N SER A 49 5.58 7.44 9.06
CA SER A 49 6.10 8.80 8.84
C SER A 49 5.40 9.50 7.67
N GLU A 50 4.97 8.76 6.63
CA GLU A 50 4.22 9.31 5.50
C GLU A 50 2.69 9.15 5.65
N PHE A 51 2.24 8.12 6.37
CA PHE A 51 0.83 7.75 6.54
C PHE A 51 0.53 7.46 8.01
N ALA A 52 0.38 8.50 8.83
CA ALA A 52 0.17 8.40 10.28
C ALA A 52 -1.10 7.62 10.69
N THR A 53 -2.05 7.42 9.77
CA THR A 53 -3.27 6.62 9.98
C THR A 53 -3.02 5.11 9.93
N VAL A 54 -1.84 4.66 9.49
CA VAL A 54 -1.49 3.24 9.42
C VAL A 54 -1.10 2.74 10.81
N THR A 55 -1.94 1.89 11.39
CA THR A 55 -1.75 1.38 12.75
C THR A 55 -0.96 0.09 12.77
N ASP A 56 -1.30 -0.91 11.96
CA ASP A 56 -0.55 -2.17 11.94
C ASP A 56 -0.73 -2.89 10.60
N PHE A 57 0.13 -3.88 10.35
CA PHE A 57 -0.10 -4.89 9.33
C PHE A 57 -0.87 -6.04 9.98
N GLU A 58 -2.17 -6.18 9.69
CA GLU A 58 -2.91 -7.35 10.15
C GLU A 58 -2.29 -8.62 9.54
N ARG A 59 -1.76 -9.50 10.39
CA ARG A 59 -1.14 -10.76 9.96
C ARG A 59 -2.13 -11.93 9.83
N GLU A 60 -3.38 -11.76 10.28
CA GLU A 60 -4.40 -12.82 10.22
C GLU A 60 -5.23 -12.83 8.94
N PHE A 61 -5.04 -11.83 8.08
CA PHE A 61 -5.62 -11.79 6.75
C PHE A 61 -4.56 -11.22 5.81
N PRO A 62 -4.37 -11.73 4.57
CA PRO A 62 -3.48 -11.10 3.60
C PRO A 62 -4.13 -9.80 3.08
N SER A 63 -4.41 -8.86 3.97
CA SER A 63 -4.85 -7.51 3.66
C SER A 63 -3.92 -6.53 4.35
N LEU A 64 -2.90 -6.12 3.62
CA LEU A 64 -2.58 -4.70 3.60
C LEU A 64 -3.90 -4.03 3.19
N CYS A 65 -4.66 -3.49 4.14
CA CYS A 65 -6.00 -2.95 3.90
C CYS A 65 -5.88 -1.64 3.13
N PHE A 66 -5.44 -1.76 1.88
CA PHE A 66 -5.85 -0.85 0.84
C PHE A 66 -7.33 -1.12 0.63
N ALA A 67 -8.15 -0.09 0.74
CA ALA A 67 -9.55 -0.12 0.34
C ALA A 67 -9.67 -0.32 -1.19
N LEU A 68 -8.96 -1.30 -1.76
CA LEU A 68 -9.04 -1.83 -3.11
C LEU A 68 -10.09 -2.94 -3.19
N ALA A 69 -10.50 -3.50 -2.04
CA ALA A 69 -11.45 -4.60 -1.93
C ALA A 69 -12.90 -4.19 -1.57
N CYS A 70 -13.20 -2.88 -1.43
CA CYS A 70 -14.57 -2.37 -1.26
C CYS A 70 -14.82 -1.18 -2.18
#